data_AF-A0A7S0SGR3-F1
#
_entry.id   AF-A0A7S0SGR3-F1
#
_cell.length_a   1.000
_cell.length_b   1.000
_cell.length_c   1.000
_cell.angle_alpha   90.00
_cell.angle_beta   90.00
_cell.angle_gamma   90.00
#
_symmetry.space_group_name_H-M   'P 1'
#
loop_
_entity.id
_entity.type
_entity.pdbx_description
1 polymer ?
#
loop_
_entity_poly.entity_id
_entity_poly.type
_entity_poly.pdbx_seq_one_letter_code
_entity_poly.pdbx_strand_id
1 'polypeptide(L)'
;PPHLARGCRWMDASGRGGATAVVNTGALLARWTNDEWKATAHRVVIPTAAAAARDRYSIAFFLDPDRDAVVSTHPACLQRLGALAKYEPITSYDFVQMKIQEMQTN
;
A
#
# COMPACT_ATOMS: atom_id res chain seq x y z
N PRO A 1 -14.79 -10.76 -7.61
CA PRO A 1 -13.45 -11.39 -7.45
C PRO A 1 -12.36 -10.50 -8.06
N PRO A 2 -11.63 -9.68 -7.28
CA PRO A 2 -10.84 -8.63 -7.88
C PRO A 2 -9.47 -9.17 -8.33
N HIS A 3 -9.37 -9.27 -9.65
CA HIS A 3 -8.20 -9.13 -10.52
C HIS A 3 -6.83 -8.97 -9.82
N LEU A 4 -6.15 -10.10 -9.57
CA LEU A 4 -4.69 -10.11 -9.39
C LEU A 4 -4.03 -10.27 -10.75
N ALA A 5 -2.97 -9.51 -11.00
CA ALA A 5 -2.15 -9.58 -12.20
C ALA A 5 -1.76 -11.05 -12.49
N ARG A 6 -1.98 -11.47 -13.74
CA ARG A 6 -1.65 -12.83 -14.22
C ARG A 6 -0.15 -13.06 -14.01
N GLY A 7 0.21 -13.99 -13.10
CA GLY A 7 1.59 -14.40 -12.83
C GLY A 7 2.12 -14.09 -11.42
N CYS A 8 1.39 -13.37 -10.57
CA CYS A 8 1.86 -13.04 -9.22
C CYS A 8 1.71 -14.23 -8.26
N ARG A 9 2.84 -14.73 -7.73
CA ARG A 9 2.87 -15.68 -6.61
C ARG A 9 2.90 -14.92 -5.27
N TRP A 10 2.15 -15.40 -4.29
CA TRP A 10 2.26 -14.91 -2.91
C TRP A 10 3.61 -15.34 -2.32
N MET A 11 4.27 -14.43 -1.61
CA MET A 11 5.54 -14.68 -0.94
C MET A 11 5.38 -14.45 0.56
N ASP A 12 5.95 -15.34 1.37
CA ASP A 12 5.92 -15.21 2.82
C ASP A 12 6.89 -14.11 3.27
N ALA A 13 6.36 -13.17 4.06
CA ALA A 13 7.15 -12.15 4.73
C ALA A 13 7.64 -12.66 6.09
N SER A 14 8.57 -13.62 6.08
CA SER A 14 9.14 -14.20 7.30
C SER A 14 9.95 -13.16 8.07
N GLY A 15 9.55 -12.88 9.30
CA GLY A 15 10.32 -12.00 10.19
C GLY A 15 11.70 -12.59 10.44
N ARG A 16 12.75 -11.81 10.16
CA ARG A 16 14.10 -12.10 10.68
C ARG A 16 14.04 -11.72 12.15
N GLY A 17 14.16 -12.69 13.06
CA GLY A 17 13.96 -12.48 14.50
C GLY A 17 14.69 -11.25 15.07
N GLY A 18 14.20 -10.72 16.20
CA GLY A 18 14.63 -9.45 16.77
C GLY A 18 13.59 -8.32 16.55
N ALA A 19 14.02 -7.07 16.72
CA ALA A 19 13.19 -5.87 16.51
C ALA A 19 13.10 -5.50 15.01
N THR A 20 12.44 -6.36 14.22
CA THR A 20 12.25 -6.12 12.78
C THR A 20 10.84 -5.57 12.52
N ALA A 21 10.75 -4.45 11.82
CA ALA A 21 9.49 -3.90 11.31
C ALA A 21 9.37 -4.15 9.80
N VAL A 22 8.19 -4.54 9.35
CA VAL A 22 7.87 -4.61 7.92
C VAL A 22 7.28 -3.27 7.50
N VAL A 23 7.93 -2.62 6.52
CA VAL A 23 7.47 -1.35 5.94
C VAL A 23 7.00 -1.61 4.52
N ASN A 24 5.83 -1.07 4.18
CA ASN A 24 5.26 -1.13 2.83
C ASN A 24 4.89 0.27 2.35
N THR A 25 4.64 0.39 1.05
CA THR A 25 4.22 1.64 0.40
C THR A 25 2.71 1.62 0.16
N GLY A 26 2.02 2.69 0.57
CA GLY A 26 0.59 2.89 0.35
C GLY A 26 0.24 3.42 -1.04
N ALA A 27 -1.05 3.40 -1.38
CA ALA A 27 -1.55 3.85 -2.68
C ALA A 27 -1.35 5.36 -2.92
N LEU A 28 -1.38 6.18 -1.87
CA LEU A 28 -1.14 7.61 -1.99
C LEU A 28 0.32 7.90 -2.37
N LEU A 29 1.28 7.14 -1.81
CA LEU A 29 2.70 7.20 -2.20
C LEU A 29 2.93 6.67 -3.62
N ALA A 30 2.18 5.65 -4.06
CA ALA A 30 2.20 5.22 -5.44
C ALA A 30 1.74 6.35 -6.39
N ARG A 31 0.68 7.08 -6.05
CA ARG A 31 0.23 8.26 -6.80
C ARG A 31 1.32 9.34 -6.84
N TRP A 32 1.92 9.65 -5.68
CA TRP A 32 2.96 10.66 -5.56
C TRP A 32 4.20 10.36 -6.40
N THR A 33 4.54 9.07 -6.54
CA THR A 33 5.71 8.61 -7.30
C THR A 33 5.40 8.16 -8.74
N ASN A 34 4.20 8.43 -9.25
CA ASN A 34 3.78 8.01 -10.60
C ASN A 34 3.81 6.49 -10.83
N ASP A 35 3.46 5.70 -9.81
CA ASP A 35 3.58 4.24 -9.71
C ASP A 35 5.01 3.69 -9.78
N GLU A 36 6.01 4.49 -9.54
CA GLU A 36 7.34 3.93 -9.40
C GLU A 36 7.43 3.08 -8.12
N TRP A 37 6.87 3.58 -7.02
CA TRP A 37 6.77 2.85 -5.77
C TRP A 37 5.39 2.21 -5.70
N LYS A 38 5.34 0.88 -5.86
CA LYS A 38 4.08 0.14 -6.04
C LYS A 38 3.38 -0.12 -4.71
N ALA A 39 2.09 0.19 -4.63
CA ALA A 39 1.25 -0.33 -3.55
C ALA A 39 0.99 -1.83 -3.76
N THR A 40 1.79 -2.68 -3.11
CA THR A 40 1.74 -4.13 -3.29
C THR A 40 0.62 -4.76 -2.46
N ALA A 41 -0.12 -5.68 -3.09
CA ALA A 41 -1.12 -6.47 -2.40
C ALA A 41 -0.44 -7.35 -1.33
N HIS A 42 -1.00 -7.35 -0.12
CA HIS A 42 -0.55 -8.19 0.98
C HIS A 42 -1.77 -8.74 1.73
N ARG A 43 -1.59 -9.91 2.35
CA ARG A 43 -2.62 -10.57 3.17
C ARG A 43 -1.98 -11.33 4.30
N VAL A 44 -2.73 -11.56 5.37
CA VAL A 44 -2.35 -12.50 6.42
C VAL A 44 -3.15 -13.78 6.21
N VAL A 45 -2.46 -14.92 6.22
CA VAL A 45 -3.08 -16.24 6.16
C VAL A 45 -2.62 -17.05 7.37
N ILE A 46 -3.47 -17.96 7.84
CA ILE A 46 -3.10 -18.94 8.86
C ILE A 46 -2.62 -20.20 8.13
N PRO A 47 -1.32 -20.53 8.18
CA PRO A 47 -0.75 -21.55 7.29
C PRO A 47 -1.03 -22.99 7.75
N THR A 48 -1.29 -23.23 9.04
CA THR A 48 -1.47 -24.57 9.60
C THR A 48 -2.49 -24.58 10.75
N ALA A 49 -3.09 -25.75 11.01
CA ALA A 49 -3.98 -25.94 12.17
C ALA A 49 -3.26 -25.69 13.51
N ALA A 50 -1.98 -26.05 13.61
CA ALA A 50 -1.17 -25.77 14.80
C ALA A 50 -0.92 -24.27 14.98
N ALA A 51 -0.75 -23.51 13.90
CA ALA A 51 -0.65 -22.05 13.96
C ALA A 51 -2.00 -21.40 14.34
N ALA A 52 -3.12 -22.00 13.93
CA ALA A 52 -4.46 -21.54 14.32
C ALA A 52 -4.73 -21.71 15.83
N ALA A 53 -4.05 -22.64 16.50
CA ALA A 53 -4.16 -22.86 17.93
C ALA A 53 -3.37 -21.83 18.77
N ARG A 54 -2.73 -20.83 18.14
CA ARG A 54 -1.92 -19.81 18.81
C ARG A 54 -2.40 -18.42 18.43
N ASP A 55 -2.37 -17.51 19.40
CA ASP A 55 -2.65 -16.10 19.14
C ASP A 55 -1.50 -15.46 18.33
N ARG A 56 -1.88 -14.60 17.38
CA ARG A 56 -0.97 -13.77 16.61
C ARG A 56 -1.30 -12.31 16.81
N TYR A 57 -0.39 -11.57 17.42
CA TYR A 57 -0.50 -10.12 17.59
C TYR A 57 0.29 -9.39 16.52
N SER A 58 -0.26 -8.29 16.01
CA SER A 58 0.44 -7.34 15.14
C SER A 58 -0.11 -5.94 15.33
N ILE A 59 0.75 -4.95 15.20
CA ILE A 59 0.38 -3.54 15.20
C ILE A 59 0.67 -3.00 13.80
N ALA A 60 -0.34 -2.38 13.18
CA ALA A 60 -0.17 -1.63 11.95
C ALA A 60 -0.16 -0.14 12.28
N PHE A 61 0.87 0.56 11.82
CA PHE A 61 0.96 2.01 11.91
C PHE A 61 0.85 2.58 10.49
N PHE A 62 -0.13 3.44 10.27
CA PHE A 62 -0.39 4.09 8.99
C PHE A 62 0.08 5.54 9.07
N LEU A 63 0.86 5.96 8.08
CA LEU A 63 1.38 7.31 7.96
C LEU A 63 0.88 7.92 6.66
N ASP A 64 0.15 9.03 6.78
CA ASP A 64 -0.35 9.81 5.66
C ASP A 64 0.11 11.27 5.82
N PRO A 65 0.19 12.05 4.71
CA PRO A 65 0.38 13.50 4.78
C PRO A 65 -0.74 14.19 5.55
N ASP A 66 -0.50 15.44 5.94
CA ASP A 66 -1.54 16.32 6.50
C ASP A 66 -2.79 16.35 5.61
N ARG A 67 -3.95 16.52 6.24
CA ARG A 67 -5.26 16.33 5.59
C ARG A 67 -5.44 17.17 4.32
N ASP A 68 -5.00 18.42 4.37
CA ASP A 68 -5.08 19.42 3.31
C ASP A 68 -3.91 19.40 2.34
N ALA A 69 -2.88 18.58 2.60
CA ALA A 69 -1.75 18.44 1.71
C ALA A 69 -2.21 17.90 0.34
N VAL A 70 -1.93 18.67 -0.72
CA VAL A 70 -2.21 18.28 -2.10
C VAL A 70 -1.14 17.32 -2.59
N VAL A 71 -1.54 16.10 -2.91
CA VAL A 71 -0.69 15.07 -3.49
C VAL A 71 -0.81 15.13 -5.01
N SER A 72 0.22 15.67 -5.65
CA SER A 72 0.47 15.65 -7.09
C SER A 72 1.79 14.95 -7.37
N THR A 73 1.93 14.28 -8.51
CA THR A 73 3.16 13.55 -8.85
C THR A 73 4.41 14.40 -8.67
N HIS A 74 5.40 13.88 -7.94
CA HIS A 74 6.62 14.62 -7.65
C HIS A 74 7.44 14.87 -8.93
N PRO A 75 7.91 16.11 -9.20
CA PRO A 75 8.63 16.44 -10.43
C PRO A 75 9.86 15.57 -10.70
N ALA A 76 10.61 15.21 -9.65
CA ALA A 76 11.77 14.33 -9.80
C ALA A 76 11.41 12.90 -10.26
N CYS A 77 10.21 12.41 -9.91
CA CYS A 77 9.72 11.12 -10.42
C CYS A 77 9.39 11.24 -11.91
N LEU A 78 8.72 12.32 -12.34
CA LEU A 78 8.44 12.57 -13.77
C LEU A 78 9.73 12.63 -14.59
N GLN A 79 10.73 13.38 -14.10
CA GLN A 79 12.03 13.50 -14.74
C GLN A 79 12.73 12.14 -14.88
N ARG A 80 12.81 11.37 -13.80
CA ARG A 80 13.53 10.09 -13.83
C ARG A 80 12.81 9.02 -14.64
N LEU A 81 11.49 9.06 -14.70
CA LEU A 81 10.69 8.16 -15.51
C LEU A 81 10.59 8.60 -16.98
N GLY A 82 10.91 9.86 -17.30
CA GLY A 82 10.68 10.44 -18.62
C GLY A 82 9.19 10.42 -19.01
N ALA A 83 8.30 10.66 -18.05
CA ALA A 83 6.87 10.47 -18.21
C ALA A 83 6.05 11.69 -17.78
N LEU A 84 4.80 11.76 -18.25
CA LEU A 84 3.81 12.71 -17.75
C LEU A 84 3.13 12.17 -16.47
N ALA A 85 2.50 13.07 -15.72
CA ALA A 85 1.72 12.71 -14.55
C ALA A 85 0.51 11.85 -14.98
N LYS A 86 0.35 10.69 -14.33
CA LYS A 86 -0.77 9.77 -14.59
C LYS A 86 -2.04 10.14 -13.85
N TYR A 87 -1.91 11.00 -12.84
CA TYR A 87 -2.94 11.25 -11.86
C TYR A 87 -3.14 12.75 -11.66
N GLU A 88 -4.40 13.16 -11.54
CA GLU A 88 -4.72 14.52 -11.12
C GLU A 88 -4.23 14.79 -9.68
N PRO A 89 -4.00 16.05 -9.30
CA PRO A 89 -3.79 16.39 -7.89
C PRO A 89 -5.02 16.00 -7.05
N ILE A 90 -4.80 15.53 -5.82
CA ILE A 90 -5.86 15.23 -4.84
C ILE A 90 -5.36 15.53 -3.43
N THR A 91 -6.22 15.98 -2.51
CA THR A 91 -5.82 16.11 -1.11
C THR A 91 -5.60 14.73 -0.47
N SER A 92 -4.75 14.66 0.55
CA SER A 92 -4.59 13.43 1.37
C SER A 92 -5.93 12.94 1.91
N TYR A 93 -6.73 13.87 2.46
CA TYR A 93 -8.04 13.56 3.01
C TYR A 93 -9.01 12.97 1.97
N ASP A 94 -9.18 13.61 0.82
CA ASP A 94 -10.13 13.16 -0.21
C ASP A 94 -9.73 11.78 -0.75
N PHE A 95 -8.43 11.52 -0.89
CA PHE A 95 -7.94 10.21 -1.31
C PHE A 95 -8.27 9.11 -0.29
N VAL A 96 -8.07 9.36 1.00
CA VAL A 96 -8.40 8.41 2.06
C VAL A 96 -9.91 8.16 2.11
N GLN A 97 -10.74 9.20 2.02
CA GLN A 97 -12.21 9.04 1.97
C GLN A 97 -12.65 8.21 0.76
N MET A 98 -12.09 8.49 -0.42
CA MET A 98 -12.33 7.72 -1.64
C MET A 98 -12.00 6.23 -1.42
N LYS A 99 -10.85 5.91 -0.81
CA LYS A 99 -10.45 4.52 -0.53
C LYS A 99 -11.32 3.82 0.51
N ILE A 100 -11.72 4.52 1.56
CA ILE A 100 -12.66 3.97 2.55
C ILE A 100 -14.00 3.62 1.89
N GLN A 101 -14.51 4.52 1.05
CA GLN A 101 -15.75 4.28 0.31
C GLN A 101 -15.63 3.07 -0.63
N GLU A 102 -14.53 2.97 -1.39
CA GLU A 102 -14.26 1.81 -2.27
C GLU A 102 -14.27 0.48 -1.47
N MET A 103 -13.69 0.46 -0.27
CA MET A 103 -13.65 -0.73 0.59
C MET A 103 -15.02 -1.14 1.13
N GLN A 104 -15.93 -0.19 1.33
CA GLN A 104 -17.28 -0.48 1.82
C GLN A 104 -18.22 -0.98 0.71
N THR A 105 -17.92 -0.65 -0.54
CA THR A 105 -18.75 -1.02 -1.70
C THR A 105 -18.34 -2.33 -2.39
N ASN A 106 -17.26 -2.97 -1.93
CA ASN A 106 -16.73 -4.24 -2.45
C ASN A 106 -17.05 -5.42 -1.53
#